data_AF-A0A4P7L7Y3-F1
#
_entry.id   AF-A0A4P7L7Y3-F1
#
_cell.length_a   1.000
_cell.length_b   1.000
_cell.length_c   1.000
_cell.angle_alpha   90.00
_cell.angle_beta   90.00
_cell.angle_gamma   90.00
#
_symmetry.space_group_name_H-M   'P 1'
#
loop_
_entity.id
_entity.type
_entity.pdbx_description
1 polymer ?
#
loop_
_entity_poly.entity_id
_entity_poly.type
_entity_poly.pdbx_seq_one_letter_code
_entity_poly.pdbx_strand_id
1 'polypeptide(L)'
;MLRVTVELWPGGRTIGRRTLATADVWRVRSGAQADYEFELGDDLLPDQVWRGGMQDYPRWSATVWDLVARSIAIALTGKEELPPRPTTPLVPVHGRDSGWPYVLLEDIPEPTRTFFIANLRGSSVPSLDSAYAWDWEDFLTGQR
;
A
#
# COMPACT_ATOMS: atom_id res chain seq x y z
N MET A 1 -22.10 -7.38 -4.48
CA MET A 1 -20.65 -7.15 -4.39
C MET A 1 -20.46 -5.68 -4.06
N LEU A 2 -19.65 -5.38 -3.05
CA LEU A 2 -19.17 -4.05 -2.73
C LEU A 2 -17.74 -3.94 -3.27
N ARG A 3 -17.47 -2.95 -4.12
CA ARG A 3 -16.11 -2.62 -4.57
C ARG A 3 -15.69 -1.29 -3.97
N VAL A 4 -14.51 -1.26 -3.37
CA VAL A 4 -13.85 -0.06 -2.86
C VAL A 4 -12.63 0.19 -3.71
N THR A 5 -12.36 1.45 -4.04
CA THR A 5 -11.21 1.85 -4.84
C THR A 5 -10.57 3.07 -4.22
N VAL A 6 -9.26 2.99 -4.00
CA VAL A 6 -8.44 4.12 -3.55
C VAL A 6 -7.78 4.71 -4.79
N GLU A 7 -7.99 6.00 -5.02
CA GLU A 7 -7.46 6.69 -6.19
C GLU A 7 -6.63 7.90 -5.78
N LEU A 8 -5.51 8.10 -6.47
CA LEU A 8 -4.75 9.33 -6.40
C LEU A 8 -5.25 10.30 -7.47
N TRP A 9 -5.57 11.52 -7.04
CA TRP A 9 -5.98 12.62 -7.91
C TRP A 9 -5.01 13.80 -7.74
N PRO A 10 -3.95 13.90 -8.56
CA PRO A 10 -2.95 14.96 -8.44
C PRO A 10 -3.59 16.34 -8.57
N GLY A 11 -3.54 17.13 -7.49
CA GLY A 11 -4.17 18.45 -7.44
C GLY A 11 -5.69 18.44 -7.72
N GLY A 12 -6.37 17.31 -7.48
CA GLY A 12 -7.80 17.13 -7.78
C GLY A 12 -8.13 17.01 -9.27
N ARG A 13 -7.12 16.83 -10.13
CA ARG A 13 -7.29 16.76 -11.60
C ARG A 13 -7.38 15.32 -12.08
N THR A 14 -8.02 15.14 -13.23
CA THR A 14 -8.08 13.85 -13.94
C THR A 14 -6.75 13.49 -14.58
N ILE A 15 -5.94 14.49 -14.98
CA ILE A 15 -4.60 14.28 -15.51
C ILE A 15 -3.72 13.69 -14.40
N GLY A 16 -3.14 12.52 -14.66
CA GLY A 16 -2.33 11.79 -13.68
C GLY A 16 -3.14 11.00 -12.64
N ARG A 17 -4.47 10.89 -12.80
CA ARG A 17 -5.29 10.01 -11.96
C ARG A 17 -4.82 8.56 -12.11
N ARG A 18 -4.69 7.87 -10.98
CA ARG A 18 -4.44 6.42 -10.94
C ARG A 18 -5.15 5.74 -9.78
N THR A 19 -5.53 4.49 -9.99
CA THR A 19 -5.95 3.60 -8.91
C THR A 19 -4.71 3.16 -8.14
N LEU A 20 -4.76 3.21 -6.82
CA LEU A 20 -3.70 2.72 -5.94
C LEU A 20 -4.01 1.32 -5.42
N ALA A 21 -5.26 1.09 -5.03
CA ALA A 21 -5.68 -0.17 -4.45
C ALA A 21 -7.17 -0.41 -4.69
N THR A 22 -7.57 -1.68 -4.68
CA THR A 22 -8.96 -2.10 -4.76
C THR A 22 -9.28 -3.13 -3.69
N ALA A 23 -10.51 -3.11 -3.19
CA ALA A 23 -11.06 -4.18 -2.36
C ALA A 23 -12.42 -4.61 -2.92
N ASP A 24 -12.58 -5.90 -3.17
CA ASP A 24 -13.84 -6.51 -3.51
C ASP A 24 -14.34 -7.31 -2.32
N VAL A 25 -15.57 -7.02 -1.87
CA VAL A 25 -16.22 -7.69 -0.75
C VAL A 25 -17.54 -8.28 -1.24
N TRP A 26 -17.69 -9.59 -1.11
CA TRP A 26 -18.91 -10.29 -1.48
C TRP A 26 -19.49 -11.06 -0.30
N ARG A 27 -20.82 -11.15 -0.29
CA ARG A 27 -21.56 -11.81 0.77
C ARG A 27 -21.76 -13.27 0.39
N VAL A 28 -21.38 -14.18 1.27
CA VAL A 28 -21.52 -15.64 1.07
C VAL A 28 -22.67 -16.23 1.89
N ARG A 29 -22.99 -15.65 3.06
CA ARG A 29 -24.19 -15.98 3.85
C ARG A 29 -25.02 -14.73 4.13
N SER A 30 -26.34 -14.83 4.05
CA SER A 30 -27.27 -13.73 4.31
C SER A 30 -27.96 -13.91 5.67
N GLY A 31 -28.38 -12.79 6.27
CA GLY A 31 -29.09 -12.76 7.55
C GLY A 31 -28.80 -11.46 8.29
N ALA A 32 -29.27 -11.39 9.54
CA ALA A 32 -28.85 -10.36 10.49
C ALA A 32 -27.36 -10.51 10.84
N GLN A 33 -26.90 -11.76 10.93
CA GLN A 33 -25.49 -12.16 10.96
C GLN A 33 -25.15 -12.74 9.58
N ALA A 34 -24.28 -12.05 8.86
CA ALA A 34 -23.93 -12.38 7.48
C ALA A 34 -22.44 -12.71 7.38
N ASP A 35 -22.08 -13.57 6.43
CA ASP A 35 -20.69 -13.89 6.16
C ASP A 35 -20.25 -13.21 4.88
N TYR A 36 -19.02 -12.71 4.89
CA TYR A 36 -18.40 -12.04 3.77
C TYR A 36 -17.05 -12.66 3.47
N GLU A 37 -16.73 -12.70 2.19
CA GLU A 37 -15.38 -12.95 1.69
C GLU A 37 -14.91 -11.72 0.95
N PHE A 38 -13.60 -11.54 0.89
CA PHE A 38 -13.02 -10.37 0.26
C PHE A 38 -11.65 -10.65 -0.36
N GLU A 39 -11.33 -9.83 -1.34
CA GLU A 39 -10.05 -9.78 -2.03
C GLU A 39 -9.56 -8.33 -2.10
N LEU A 40 -8.30 -8.10 -1.73
CA LEU A 40 -7.64 -6.81 -1.80
C LEU A 40 -6.44 -6.93 -2.74
N GLY A 41 -6.21 -5.88 -3.52
CA GLY A 41 -5.07 -5.76 -4.41
C GLY A 41 -4.49 -4.35 -4.40
N ASP A 42 -3.20 -4.24 -4.70
CA ASP A 42 -2.44 -3.00 -4.83
C ASP A 42 -1.88 -2.91 -6.27
N ASP A 43 -1.98 -1.72 -6.88
CA ASP A 43 -1.55 -1.48 -8.27
C ASP A 43 -0.04 -1.73 -8.48
N LEU A 44 0.76 -1.46 -7.45
CA LEU A 44 2.22 -1.65 -7.50
C LEU A 44 2.66 -3.03 -7.04
N LEU A 45 1.78 -3.80 -6.40
CA LEU A 45 2.04 -5.17 -5.97
C LEU A 45 1.01 -6.15 -6.59
N PRO A 46 0.97 -6.28 -7.93
CA PRO A 46 -0.07 -7.05 -8.62
C PRO A 46 -0.08 -8.54 -8.26
N ASP A 47 1.08 -9.09 -7.89
CA ASP A 47 1.21 -10.49 -7.46
C ASP A 47 0.81 -10.70 -5.99
N GLN A 48 0.63 -9.62 -5.22
CA GLN A 48 0.24 -9.66 -3.83
C GLN A 48 -1.25 -9.37 -3.67
N VAL A 49 -2.01 -10.46 -3.62
CA VAL A 49 -3.46 -10.41 -3.42
C VAL A 49 -3.79 -10.94 -2.03
N TRP A 50 -4.41 -10.10 -1.20
CA TRP A 50 -4.83 -10.49 0.14
C TRP A 50 -6.28 -10.96 0.12
N ARG A 51 -6.54 -12.11 0.75
CA ARG A 51 -7.87 -12.71 0.80
C ARG A 51 -8.25 -13.03 2.24
N GLY A 52 -9.53 -13.02 2.52
CA GLY A 52 -10.04 -13.43 3.82
C GLY A 52 -11.54 -13.59 3.86
N GLY A 53 -12.02 -14.02 5.02
CA GLY A 53 -13.44 -14.15 5.32
C GLY A 53 -13.75 -13.58 6.69
N MET A 54 -14.95 -13.04 6.81
CA MET A 54 -15.51 -12.55 8.07
C MET A 54 -16.84 -13.26 8.31
N GLN A 55 -16.97 -13.83 9.51
CA GLN A 55 -18.13 -14.61 9.91
C GLN A 55 -19.02 -13.80 10.85
N ASP A 56 -20.32 -14.06 10.81
CA ASP A 56 -21.32 -13.52 11.73
C ASP A 56 -21.36 -11.98 11.82
N TYR A 57 -21.04 -11.29 10.72
CA TYR A 57 -21.04 -9.83 10.66
C TYR A 57 -22.44 -9.25 10.92
N PRO A 58 -22.61 -8.35 11.92
CA PRO A 58 -23.91 -7.82 12.31
C PRO A 58 -24.34 -6.70 11.36
N ARG A 59 -24.94 -7.08 10.24
CA ARG A 59 -25.16 -6.22 9.06
C ARG A 59 -25.92 -4.92 9.34
N TRP A 60 -26.83 -4.93 10.31
CA TRP A 60 -27.72 -3.80 10.59
C TRP A 60 -27.25 -2.93 11.76
N SER A 61 -26.15 -3.28 12.42
CA SER A 61 -25.66 -2.51 13.58
C SER A 61 -24.49 -1.58 13.24
N ALA A 62 -24.01 -1.57 11.99
CA ALA A 62 -22.84 -0.81 11.59
C ALA A 62 -22.93 -0.28 10.15
N THR A 63 -22.06 0.68 9.83
CA THR A 63 -21.98 1.24 8.48
C THR A 63 -21.18 0.34 7.55
N VAL A 64 -21.31 0.55 6.24
CA VAL A 64 -20.48 -0.15 5.24
C VAL A 64 -18.97 0.08 5.46
N TRP A 65 -18.57 1.19 6.08
CA TRP A 65 -17.16 1.47 6.36
C TRP A 65 -16.57 0.59 7.45
N ASP A 66 -17.39 0.14 8.40
CA ASP A 66 -16.95 -0.83 9.43
C ASP A 66 -16.68 -2.19 8.78
N LEU A 67 -17.55 -2.65 7.86
CA LEU A 67 -17.31 -3.84 7.04
C LEU A 67 -15.98 -3.72 6.26
N VAL A 68 -15.75 -2.59 5.59
CA VAL A 68 -14.51 -2.35 4.83
C VAL A 68 -13.28 -2.36 5.75
N ALA A 69 -13.33 -1.67 6.89
CA ALA A 69 -12.21 -1.59 7.83
C ALA A 69 -11.84 -2.97 8.39
N ARG A 70 -12.83 -3.80 8.77
CA ARG A 70 -12.60 -5.18 9.24
C ARG A 70 -12.07 -6.08 8.14
N SER A 71 -12.59 -5.96 6.91
CA SER A 71 -12.05 -6.68 5.76
C SER A 71 -10.58 -6.35 5.53
N ILE A 72 -10.19 -5.07 5.59
CA ILE A 72 -8.78 -4.65 5.48
C ILE A 72 -7.94 -5.23 6.62
N ALA A 73 -8.43 -5.16 7.87
CA ALA A 73 -7.72 -5.72 9.02
C ALA A 73 -7.45 -7.22 8.84
N ILE A 74 -8.48 -8.00 8.54
CA ILE A 74 -8.35 -9.46 8.35
C ILE A 74 -7.47 -9.78 7.15
N ALA A 75 -7.59 -9.05 6.05
CA ALA A 75 -6.76 -9.27 4.87
C ALA A 75 -5.27 -9.07 5.19
N LEU A 76 -4.93 -8.07 6.01
CA LEU A 76 -3.54 -7.73 6.34
C LEU A 76 -2.95 -8.55 7.49
N THR A 77 -3.76 -8.97 8.47
CA THR A 77 -3.27 -9.60 9.72
C THR A 77 -3.81 -11.01 9.97
N GLY A 78 -4.80 -11.45 9.19
CA GLY A 78 -5.57 -12.67 9.45
C GLY A 78 -6.56 -12.56 10.61
N LYS A 79 -6.72 -11.37 11.21
CA LYS A 79 -7.58 -11.12 12.37
C LYS A 79 -8.29 -9.77 12.24
N GLU A 80 -9.34 -9.55 13.03
CA GLU A 80 -10.01 -8.24 13.14
C GLU A 80 -9.20 -7.22 13.98
N GLU A 81 -7.91 -7.10 13.69
CA GLU A 81 -6.97 -6.20 14.36
C GLU A 81 -6.12 -5.48 13.30
N LEU A 82 -5.94 -4.18 13.47
CA LEU A 82 -5.07 -3.40 12.59
C LEU A 82 -3.61 -3.83 12.76
N PRO A 83 -2.82 -3.87 11.68
CA PRO A 83 -1.39 -4.11 11.79
C PRO A 83 -0.71 -3.01 12.61
N PRO A 84 0.46 -3.28 13.19
CA PRO A 84 1.26 -2.23 13.81
C PRO A 84 1.56 -1.13 12.78
N ARG A 85 1.72 0.10 13.27
CA ARG A 85 2.07 1.24 12.42
C ARG A 85 3.37 0.91 11.66
N PRO A 86 3.43 1.10 10.33
CA PRO A 86 4.65 0.91 9.56
C PRO A 86 5.79 1.75 10.12
N THR A 87 6.98 1.15 10.19
CA THR A 87 8.21 1.82 10.59
C THR A 87 9.04 2.20 9.36
N THR A 88 9.72 3.33 9.42
CA THR A 88 10.65 3.73 8.36
C THR A 88 11.84 2.76 8.31
N PRO A 89 12.16 2.17 7.15
CA PRO A 89 13.30 1.27 7.05
C PRO A 89 14.62 2.04 7.19
N LEU A 90 15.57 1.43 7.91
CA LEU A 90 16.92 1.95 8.05
C LEU A 90 17.76 1.46 6.86
N VAL A 91 17.98 2.33 5.89
CA VAL A 91 18.75 2.04 4.66
C VAL A 91 20.13 2.72 4.75
N PRO A 92 21.24 2.00 4.52
CA PRO A 92 22.57 2.61 4.50
C PRO A 92 22.72 3.66 3.40
N VAL A 93 23.38 4.77 3.74
CA VAL A 93 23.78 5.81 2.77
C VAL A 93 25.26 5.68 2.49
N HIS A 94 25.59 5.49 1.22
CA HIS A 94 26.94 5.30 0.69
C HIS A 94 27.49 6.61 0.13
N GLY A 95 28.81 6.67 -0.10
CA GLY A 95 29.44 7.78 -0.85
C GLY A 95 29.44 9.14 -0.15
N ARG A 96 29.20 9.19 1.17
CA ARG A 96 29.10 10.44 1.95
C ARG A 96 30.35 11.34 1.82
N ASP A 97 31.52 10.73 1.66
CA ASP A 97 32.80 11.42 1.51
C ASP A 97 33.09 11.88 0.07
N SER A 98 32.32 11.40 -0.92
CA SER A 98 32.53 11.66 -2.35
C SER A 98 31.73 12.83 -2.90
N GLY A 99 30.90 13.48 -2.07
CA GLY A 99 30.02 14.59 -2.44
C GLY A 99 28.69 14.18 -3.09
N TRP A 100 28.50 12.90 -3.42
CA TRP A 100 27.30 12.37 -4.07
C TRP A 100 26.74 11.20 -3.25
N PRO A 101 26.02 11.46 -2.14
CA PRO A 101 25.48 10.41 -1.30
C PRO A 101 24.36 9.64 -2.03
N TYR A 102 24.36 8.31 -1.91
CA TYR A 102 23.39 7.44 -2.57
C TYR A 102 22.98 6.25 -1.70
N VAL A 103 21.82 5.66 -2.01
CA VAL A 103 21.34 4.38 -1.45
C VAL A 103 21.37 3.31 -2.53
N LEU A 104 21.64 2.06 -2.16
CA LEU A 104 21.52 0.93 -3.08
C LEU A 104 20.07 0.42 -3.05
N LEU A 105 19.50 0.09 -4.22
CA LEU A 105 18.14 -0.40 -4.29
C LEU A 105 17.98 -1.76 -3.59
N GLU A 106 19.03 -2.60 -3.60
CA GLU A 106 19.02 -3.90 -2.91
C GLU A 106 18.96 -3.80 -1.38
N ASP A 107 19.47 -2.69 -0.81
CA ASP A 107 19.42 -2.43 0.64
C ASP A 107 18.01 -2.07 1.12
N ILE A 108 17.11 -1.70 0.20
CA ILE A 108 15.75 -1.28 0.53
C ILE A 108 14.88 -2.55 0.65
N PRO A 109 14.22 -2.77 1.81
CA PRO A 109 13.35 -3.92 1.97
C PRO A 109 12.06 -3.77 1.13
N GLU A 110 11.51 -4.90 0.68
CA GLU A 110 10.15 -4.93 0.17
C GLU A 110 9.13 -4.73 1.31
N PRO A 111 7.96 -4.12 1.02
CA PRO A 111 7.52 -3.63 -0.28
C PRO A 111 8.09 -2.24 -0.65
N THR A 112 8.76 -1.56 0.28
CA THR A 112 9.21 -0.16 0.13
C THR A 112 10.06 0.05 -1.12
N ARG A 113 10.90 -0.92 -1.47
CA ARG A 113 11.72 -0.89 -2.69
C ARG A 113 10.87 -0.78 -3.95
N THR A 114 9.83 -1.60 -4.08
CA THR A 114 8.91 -1.54 -5.23
C THR A 114 8.26 -0.16 -5.37
N PHE A 115 7.76 0.38 -4.27
CA PHE A 115 7.16 1.73 -4.26
C PHE A 115 8.17 2.82 -4.61
N PHE A 116 9.39 2.74 -4.07
CA PHE A 116 10.44 3.72 -4.31
C PHE A 116 10.90 3.72 -5.78
N ILE A 117 11.12 2.53 -6.36
CA ILE A 117 11.49 2.40 -7.78
C ILE A 117 10.41 2.99 -8.69
N ALA A 118 9.13 2.76 -8.37
CA ALA A 118 8.03 3.38 -9.10
C ALA A 118 8.04 4.91 -8.99
N ASN A 119 8.42 5.45 -7.82
CA ASN A 119 8.54 6.89 -7.57
C ASN A 119 9.72 7.55 -8.31
N LEU A 120 10.82 6.81 -8.48
CA LEU A 120 12.03 7.29 -9.16
C LEU A 120 11.86 7.48 -10.68
N ARG A 121 10.76 7.03 -11.29
CA ARG A 121 10.56 7.11 -12.75
C ARG A 121 10.75 8.55 -13.25
N GLY A 122 11.80 8.76 -14.05
CA GLY A 122 12.18 10.08 -14.58
C GLY A 122 13.25 10.83 -13.78
N SER A 123 13.73 10.27 -12.66
CA SER A 123 14.91 10.80 -11.94
C SER A 123 16.21 10.36 -12.61
N SER A 124 17.23 11.20 -12.51
CA SER A 124 18.62 10.79 -12.75
C SER A 124 19.11 9.91 -11.60
N VAL A 125 19.95 8.92 -11.90
CA VAL A 125 20.56 8.03 -10.90
C VAL A 125 22.08 8.18 -10.86
N PRO A 126 22.73 8.04 -9.68
CA PRO A 126 24.18 8.19 -9.58
C PRO A 126 24.95 7.02 -10.22
N SER A 127 24.38 5.81 -10.17
CA SER A 127 24.91 4.61 -10.82
C SER A 127 23.77 3.64 -11.15
N LEU A 128 24.10 2.50 -11.78
CA LEU A 128 23.18 1.38 -11.88
C LEU A 128 22.78 0.90 -10.49
N ASP A 129 21.51 0.51 -10.32
CA ASP A 129 20.91 -0.04 -9.10
C ASP A 129 21.07 0.82 -7.82
N SER A 130 21.17 2.13 -8.00
CA SER A 130 21.23 3.10 -6.91
C SER A 130 20.31 4.29 -7.15
N ALA A 131 20.06 5.03 -6.07
CA ALA A 131 19.35 6.31 -6.12
C ALA A 131 20.07 7.32 -5.24
N TYR A 132 19.95 8.61 -5.57
CA TYR A 132 20.51 9.64 -4.72
C TYR A 132 19.85 9.62 -3.34
N ALA A 133 20.63 9.94 -2.31
CA ALA A 133 20.13 9.94 -0.93
C ALA A 133 19.00 10.97 -0.71
N TRP A 134 19.01 12.09 -1.43
CA TRP A 134 17.93 13.08 -1.37
C TRP A 134 16.63 12.55 -2.00
N ASP A 135 16.69 11.79 -3.09
CA ASP A 135 15.49 11.20 -3.69
C ASP A 135 14.83 10.21 -2.71
N TRP A 136 15.65 9.47 -1.97
CA TRP A 136 15.19 8.58 -0.90
C TRP A 136 14.55 9.35 0.26
N GLU A 137 15.15 10.45 0.70
CA GLU A 137 14.60 11.30 1.77
C GLU A 137 13.27 11.98 1.36
N ASP A 138 13.19 12.49 0.13
CA ASP A 138 11.98 13.09 -0.42
C ASP A 138 10.84 12.06 -0.49
N PHE A 139 11.14 10.82 -0.90
CA PHE A 139 10.18 9.73 -0.92
C PHE A 139 9.65 9.40 0.48
N LEU A 140 10.54 9.28 1.48
CA LEU A 140 10.14 8.97 2.85
C LEU A 140 9.32 10.08 3.51
N THR A 141 9.55 11.34 3.12
CA THR A 141 8.83 12.50 3.65
C THR A 141 7.60 12.87 2.84
N GLY A 142 7.36 12.20 1.70
CA GLY A 142 6.24 12.46 0.80
C GLY A 142 6.34 13.80 0.07
N GLN A 143 7.55 14.35 -0.08
CA GLN A 143 7.80 15.56 -0.87
C GLN A 143 7.83 15.26 -2.37
N ARG A 144 8.04 14.00 -2.74
CA ARG A 144 8.10 13.54 -4.12
C ARG A 144 7.40 12.20 -4.30
#